data_AF-A0A1V6BB88-F1
#
_entry.id   AF-A0A1V6BB88-F1
#
_cell.length_a   1.000
_cell.length_b   1.000
_cell.length_c   1.000
_cell.angle_alpha   90.00
_cell.angle_beta   90.00
_cell.angle_gamma   90.00
#
_symmetry.space_group_name_H-M   'P 1'
#
loop_
_entity.id
_entity.type
_entity.pdbx_description
1 polymer ?
#
loop_
_entity_poly.entity_id
_entity_poly.type
_entity_poly.pdbx_seq_one_letter_code
_entity_poly.pdbx_strand_id
1 'polypeptide(L)'
;MILFLSCNQDDHDLYSFDPRILEEKSVLLSDIADDITFIPFDNSVPLDLIYSDILFCRNSIYLSTKDNGILAFSRSGKFIRPIGTKGRGPGEYTYCYDLAIDEDKEIIYTIDNRIIKVYSGTGRFIRSFSVEDIGSIDNIDFIDSKLFVIFDMNDALNMNDAKTELAWLALDSLCKIVWKQERRLPGFEANYGFGSGTYRFMNQLFYWNFFTDTVYSILPDFTETPSFVIKAGDHRLPKGRINSLAVLEGKLIVKNVFETKRFLVIRYSFNKPTLVLIEKENYGHFLSYMSGDDGGLFEWNLTGGITDDLSGGPAFLPHSSFEENGVEYMFGLIDPWEIKSHVDSPDFKNVKPIFPEKKKELKNLAASLKETDNPVLVLVRLKN
;
A
#
# COMPACT_ATOMS: atom_id res chain seq x y z
N MET A 1 -52.39 -14.38 -3.59
CA MET A 1 -51.84 -14.32 -2.22
C MET A 1 -50.52 -15.07 -2.22
N ILE A 2 -49.42 -14.36 -2.42
CA ILE A 2 -48.06 -14.87 -2.20
C ILE A 2 -47.42 -13.80 -1.31
N LEU A 3 -47.21 -14.18 -0.05
CA LEU A 3 -46.58 -13.37 0.99
C LEU A 3 -45.10 -13.23 0.66
N PHE A 4 -44.63 -12.00 0.49
CA PHE A 4 -43.22 -11.68 0.62
C PHE A 4 -42.88 -11.70 2.11
N LEU A 5 -42.17 -12.74 2.54
CA LEU A 5 -41.47 -12.75 3.81
C LEU A 5 -40.28 -11.79 3.70
N SER A 6 -40.44 -10.64 4.34
CA SER A 6 -39.36 -9.71 4.65
C SER A 6 -38.35 -10.43 5.55
N CYS A 7 -37.15 -10.63 5.05
CA CYS A 7 -35.98 -10.76 5.92
C CYS A 7 -35.57 -9.34 6.32
N ASN A 8 -35.59 -9.07 7.63
CA ASN A 8 -34.85 -7.95 8.21
C ASN A 8 -33.36 -8.18 7.92
N GLN A 9 -32.82 -7.51 6.91
CA GLN A 9 -31.42 -7.12 6.92
C GLN A 9 -31.42 -5.72 7.51
N ASP A 10 -30.71 -5.54 8.63
CA ASP A 10 -30.39 -4.20 9.11
C ASP A 10 -29.67 -3.47 7.98
N ASP A 11 -30.36 -2.50 7.39
CA ASP A 11 -29.91 -1.66 6.29
C ASP A 11 -28.88 -0.66 6.84
N HIS A 12 -27.71 -1.17 7.23
CA HIS A 12 -26.56 -0.31 7.44
C HIS A 12 -26.12 0.16 6.05
N ASP A 13 -26.55 1.37 5.67
CA ASP A 13 -26.01 2.08 4.52
C ASP A 13 -24.48 1.96 4.53
N LEU A 14 -23.92 1.47 3.42
CA LEU A 14 -22.49 1.30 3.25
C LEU A 14 -21.78 2.64 3.50
N TYR A 15 -20.66 2.62 4.24
CA TYR A 15 -19.91 3.85 4.49
C TYR A 15 -19.51 4.53 3.17
N SER A 16 -19.73 5.84 3.09
CA SER A 16 -19.49 6.64 1.90
C SER A 16 -18.42 7.70 2.18
N PHE A 17 -17.18 7.42 1.79
CA PHE A 17 -16.06 8.35 1.86
C PHE A 17 -16.24 9.51 0.87
N ASP A 18 -16.30 10.75 1.37
CA ASP A 18 -16.36 11.96 0.52
C ASP A 18 -15.26 12.96 0.90
N PRO A 19 -14.19 13.11 0.08
CA PRO A 19 -13.08 13.99 0.42
C PRO A 19 -13.44 15.48 0.40
N ARG A 20 -14.62 15.87 -0.09
CA ARG A 20 -15.05 17.28 -0.22
C ARG A 20 -15.60 17.88 1.07
N ILE A 21 -16.01 17.03 2.01
CA ILE A 21 -16.65 17.45 3.27
C ILE A 21 -15.74 17.23 4.48
N LEU A 22 -14.51 16.76 4.26
CA LEU A 22 -13.55 16.54 5.34
C LEU A 22 -12.88 17.85 5.72
N GLU A 23 -12.73 18.04 7.01
CA GLU A 23 -12.06 19.20 7.60
C GLU A 23 -10.73 18.78 8.24
N GLU A 24 -9.75 19.68 8.21
CA GLU A 24 -8.45 19.47 8.84
C GLU A 24 -8.61 19.29 10.34
N LYS A 25 -8.14 18.14 10.83
CA LYS A 25 -8.15 17.78 12.24
C LYS A 25 -6.94 16.91 12.48
N SER A 26 -5.83 17.56 12.81
CA SER A 26 -4.56 16.86 13.03
C SER A 26 -4.66 15.88 14.21
N VAL A 27 -3.81 14.87 14.17
CA VAL A 27 -3.71 13.82 15.19
C VAL A 27 -2.27 13.73 15.69
N LEU A 28 -2.12 13.57 17.00
CA LEU A 28 -0.83 13.28 17.60
C LEU A 28 -0.57 11.78 17.53
N LEU A 29 0.69 11.38 17.35
CA LEU A 29 1.04 9.96 17.31
C LEU A 29 0.65 9.27 18.61
N SER A 30 0.78 9.95 19.74
CA SER A 30 0.34 9.45 21.04
C SER A 30 -1.17 9.24 21.18
N ASP A 31 -2.01 9.78 20.31
CA ASP A 31 -3.47 9.52 20.33
C ASP A 31 -3.81 8.11 19.82
N ILE A 32 -2.91 7.51 19.03
CA ILE A 32 -3.15 6.24 18.34
C ILE A 32 -2.09 5.16 18.63
N ALA A 33 -0.92 5.56 19.11
CA ALA A 33 0.24 4.68 19.28
C ALA A 33 0.91 4.87 20.63
N ASP A 34 1.62 3.85 21.08
CA ASP A 34 2.39 3.86 22.34
C ASP A 34 3.89 3.60 22.14
N ASP A 35 4.32 3.28 20.91
CA ASP A 35 5.72 3.06 20.57
C ASP A 35 6.02 3.51 19.13
N ILE A 36 7.29 3.86 18.89
CA ILE A 36 7.87 4.25 17.61
C ILE A 36 9.33 3.77 17.59
N THR A 37 9.73 3.13 16.50
CA THR A 37 11.08 2.57 16.31
C THR A 37 11.58 2.97 14.92
N PHE A 38 12.86 3.35 14.83
CA PHE A 38 13.52 3.73 13.59
C PHE A 38 14.55 2.66 13.20
N ILE A 39 14.42 2.09 12.01
CA ILE A 39 15.23 0.96 11.53
C ILE A 39 15.89 1.36 10.21
N PRO A 40 17.17 1.78 10.22
CA PRO A 40 17.88 2.13 8.99
C PRO A 40 18.15 0.88 8.15
N PHE A 41 17.82 0.92 6.86
CA PHE A 41 18.23 -0.13 5.94
C PHE A 41 19.75 -0.07 5.66
N ASP A 42 20.35 -1.23 5.44
CA ASP A 42 21.78 -1.36 5.15
C ASP A 42 22.14 -0.71 3.81
N ASN A 43 23.17 0.14 3.80
CA ASN A 43 23.61 0.91 2.63
C ASN A 43 24.50 0.14 1.64
N SER A 44 24.76 -1.16 1.88
CA SER A 44 25.55 -2.00 0.94
C SER A 44 24.83 -2.25 -0.38
N VAL A 45 23.50 -2.12 -0.41
CA VAL A 45 22.69 -2.17 -1.63
C VAL A 45 21.76 -0.94 -1.63
N PRO A 46 21.89 -0.01 -2.59
CA PRO A 46 21.03 1.16 -2.68
C PRO A 46 19.55 0.78 -2.86
N LEU A 47 18.67 1.43 -2.10
CA LEU A 47 17.24 1.39 -2.27
C LEU A 47 16.85 2.62 -3.10
N ASP A 48 16.80 2.45 -4.42
CA ASP A 48 16.27 3.45 -5.34
C ASP A 48 14.73 3.50 -5.23
N LEU A 49 14.00 3.56 -6.36
CA LEU A 49 12.54 3.49 -6.35
C LEU A 49 12.06 2.11 -5.86
N ILE A 50 11.33 2.10 -4.74
CA ILE A 50 10.61 0.92 -4.23
C ILE A 50 9.25 0.83 -4.95
N TYR A 51 8.95 -0.32 -5.56
CA TYR A 51 7.74 -0.51 -6.36
C TYR A 51 6.53 -1.00 -5.57
N SER A 52 6.74 -1.98 -4.70
CA SER A 52 5.68 -2.71 -4.00
C SER A 52 5.60 -2.30 -2.53
N ASP A 53 4.55 -2.75 -1.85
CA ASP A 53 4.49 -2.76 -0.39
C ASP A 53 5.69 -3.49 0.22
N ILE A 54 6.06 -3.08 1.43
CA ILE A 54 7.08 -3.75 2.24
C ILE A 54 6.42 -4.91 2.97
N LEU A 55 6.88 -6.13 2.70
CA LEU A 55 6.32 -7.35 3.27
C LEU A 55 7.16 -7.82 4.44
N PHE A 56 6.50 -8.05 5.56
CA PHE A 56 7.11 -8.62 6.77
C PHE A 56 6.80 -10.11 6.83
N CYS A 57 7.83 -10.94 6.98
CA CYS A 57 7.63 -12.38 7.14
C CYS A 57 8.73 -12.96 8.01
N ARG A 58 8.33 -13.59 9.13
CA ARG A 58 9.25 -14.16 10.13
C ARG A 58 10.30 -13.12 10.55
N ASN A 59 11.59 -13.43 10.43
CA ASN A 59 12.68 -12.51 10.79
C ASN A 59 13.17 -11.63 9.62
N SER A 60 12.40 -11.56 8.53
CA SER A 60 12.79 -10.88 7.30
C SER A 60 11.79 -9.80 6.89
N ILE A 61 12.30 -8.84 6.13
CA ILE A 61 11.58 -7.78 5.43
C ILE A 61 11.89 -7.96 3.95
N TYR A 62 10.87 -7.99 3.09
CA TYR A 62 11.00 -8.11 1.64
C TYR A 62 10.45 -6.85 0.99
N LEU A 63 11.17 -6.36 -0.01
CA LEU A 63 10.74 -5.22 -0.80
C LEU A 63 11.24 -5.38 -2.23
N SER A 64 10.52 -4.76 -3.17
CA SER A 64 10.91 -4.73 -4.58
C SER A 64 11.42 -3.36 -4.98
N THR A 65 12.58 -3.33 -5.65
CA THR A 65 13.20 -2.10 -6.13
C THR A 65 13.36 -2.09 -7.65
N LYS A 66 13.37 -0.88 -8.22
CA LYS A 66 13.58 -0.64 -9.64
C LYS A 66 14.89 -1.21 -10.18
N ASP A 67 16.01 -0.97 -9.51
CA ASP A 67 17.31 -1.26 -10.10
C ASP A 67 17.91 -2.56 -9.55
N ASN A 68 17.68 -2.87 -8.27
CA ASN A 68 18.27 -4.05 -7.61
C ASN A 68 17.33 -5.27 -7.54
N GLY A 69 16.07 -5.11 -7.95
CA GLY A 69 15.07 -6.18 -7.90
C GLY A 69 14.56 -6.41 -6.48
N ILE A 70 14.26 -7.66 -6.17
CA ILE A 70 13.66 -8.06 -4.90
C ILE A 70 14.77 -8.31 -3.88
N LEU A 71 14.67 -7.66 -2.72
CA LEU A 71 15.69 -7.71 -1.67
C LEU A 71 15.07 -8.23 -0.37
N ALA A 72 15.84 -9.02 0.36
CA ALA A 72 15.52 -9.46 1.70
C ALA A 72 16.46 -8.79 2.72
N PHE A 73 15.87 -8.19 3.74
CA PHE A 73 16.54 -7.60 4.89
C PHE A 73 16.11 -8.32 6.16
N SER A 74 16.92 -8.25 7.20
CA SER A 74 16.50 -8.67 8.55
C SER A 74 15.58 -7.62 9.17
N ARG A 75 14.86 -7.99 10.24
CA ARG A 75 14.06 -7.03 11.03
C ARG A 75 14.86 -5.86 11.61
N SER A 76 16.18 -5.94 11.68
CA SER A 76 17.05 -4.82 12.10
C SER A 76 17.59 -3.98 10.93
N GLY A 77 17.07 -4.20 9.72
CA GLY A 77 17.47 -3.44 8.52
C GLY A 77 18.74 -3.94 7.86
N LYS A 78 19.39 -5.00 8.36
CA LYS A 78 20.59 -5.59 7.71
C LYS A 78 20.25 -6.35 6.44
N PHE A 79 20.95 -6.05 5.35
CA PHE A 79 20.79 -6.78 4.09
C PHE A 79 21.16 -8.25 4.26
N ILE A 80 20.31 -9.14 3.76
CA ILE A 80 20.52 -10.59 3.81
C ILE A 80 20.93 -11.12 2.44
N ARG A 81 20.08 -10.92 1.43
CA ARG A 81 20.26 -11.47 0.06
C ARG A 81 19.29 -10.84 -0.94
N PRO A 82 19.57 -10.91 -2.26
CA PRO A 82 18.54 -10.74 -3.28
C PRO A 82 17.65 -11.99 -3.41
N ILE A 83 16.45 -11.83 -3.92
CA ILE A 83 15.52 -12.91 -4.30
C ILE A 83 15.46 -12.99 -5.82
N GLY A 84 15.96 -14.09 -6.40
CA GLY A 84 16.16 -14.19 -7.84
C GLY A 84 17.20 -13.19 -8.37
N THR A 85 17.22 -12.98 -9.67
CA THR A 85 18.10 -12.03 -10.35
C THR A 85 17.34 -11.26 -11.41
N LYS A 86 17.69 -9.98 -11.58
CA LYS A 86 17.22 -9.19 -12.72
C LYS A 86 17.93 -9.64 -13.99
N GLY A 87 17.15 -9.94 -15.02
CA GLY A 87 17.66 -10.34 -16.32
C GLY A 87 16.59 -11.00 -17.20
N ARG A 88 17.04 -11.70 -18.24
CA ARG A 88 16.18 -12.33 -19.26
C ARG A 88 16.43 -13.84 -19.40
N GLY A 89 17.30 -14.41 -18.56
CA GLY A 89 17.61 -15.83 -18.52
C GLY A 89 16.51 -16.65 -17.85
N PRO A 90 16.62 -17.98 -17.89
CA PRO A 90 15.67 -18.88 -17.23
C PRO A 90 15.61 -18.62 -15.72
N GLY A 91 14.40 -18.34 -15.22
CA GLY A 91 14.17 -18.05 -13.80
C GLY A 91 14.54 -16.63 -13.35
N GLU A 92 15.04 -15.79 -14.24
CA GLU A 92 15.24 -14.35 -14.01
C GLU A 92 13.93 -13.58 -14.25
N TYR A 93 13.84 -12.37 -13.73
CA TYR A 93 12.76 -11.42 -14.01
C TYR A 93 13.31 -10.12 -14.59
N THR A 94 12.58 -9.49 -15.51
CA THR A 94 12.95 -8.15 -16.00
C THR A 94 12.34 -7.07 -15.12
N TYR A 95 11.11 -7.31 -14.66
CA TYR A 95 10.35 -6.45 -13.78
C TYR A 95 9.86 -7.20 -12.55
N CYS A 96 9.61 -6.45 -11.48
CA CYS A 96 9.14 -6.97 -10.21
C CYS A 96 8.22 -5.92 -9.58
N TYR A 97 7.10 -5.61 -10.24
CA TYR A 97 6.30 -4.44 -9.89
C TYR A 97 5.51 -4.59 -8.59
N ASP A 98 5.15 -5.81 -8.25
CA ASP A 98 4.38 -6.11 -7.04
C ASP A 98 4.85 -7.44 -6.44
N LEU A 99 4.62 -7.60 -5.14
CA LEU A 99 5.03 -8.77 -4.36
C LEU A 99 3.86 -9.33 -3.55
N ALA A 100 3.80 -10.65 -3.48
CA ALA A 100 2.99 -11.36 -2.49
C ALA A 100 3.83 -12.45 -1.82
N ILE A 101 3.46 -12.86 -0.61
CA ILE A 101 4.22 -13.85 0.16
C ILE A 101 3.31 -14.89 0.84
N ASP A 102 3.60 -16.18 0.60
CA ASP A 102 3.14 -17.26 1.46
C ASP A 102 4.02 -17.25 2.71
N GLU A 103 3.54 -16.62 3.79
CA GLU A 103 4.30 -16.43 5.03
C GLU A 103 4.65 -17.78 5.71
N ASP A 104 3.75 -18.76 5.62
CA ASP A 104 3.92 -20.09 6.20
C ASP A 104 5.05 -20.87 5.53
N LYS A 105 5.18 -20.75 4.20
CA LYS A 105 6.21 -21.46 3.43
C LYS A 105 7.40 -20.60 3.03
N GLU A 106 7.32 -19.30 3.29
CA GLU A 106 8.27 -18.27 2.83
C GLU A 106 8.46 -18.36 1.30
N ILE A 107 7.36 -18.35 0.55
CA ILE A 107 7.35 -18.34 -0.92
C ILE A 107 6.98 -16.95 -1.41
N ILE A 108 7.85 -16.36 -2.24
CA ILE A 108 7.69 -15.02 -2.80
C ILE A 108 7.15 -15.14 -4.22
N TYR A 109 6.10 -14.37 -4.49
CA TYR A 109 5.52 -14.18 -5.81
C TYR A 109 5.83 -12.77 -6.29
N THR A 110 6.15 -12.62 -7.57
CA THR A 110 6.36 -11.31 -8.18
C THR A 110 5.74 -11.25 -9.56
N ILE A 111 5.32 -10.06 -9.94
CA ILE A 111 4.84 -9.75 -11.30
C ILE A 111 6.04 -9.39 -12.18
N ASP A 112 6.28 -10.18 -13.22
CA ASP A 112 7.19 -9.89 -14.33
C ASP A 112 6.35 -9.77 -15.61
N ASN A 113 5.77 -8.58 -15.82
CA ASN A 113 4.78 -8.31 -16.86
C ASN A 113 3.53 -9.19 -16.69
N ARG A 114 3.17 -10.05 -17.66
CA ARG A 114 2.02 -10.98 -17.54
C ARG A 114 2.41 -12.36 -17.01
N ILE A 115 3.58 -12.47 -16.40
CA ILE A 115 4.09 -13.70 -15.83
C ILE A 115 4.25 -13.51 -14.33
N ILE A 116 3.66 -14.41 -13.57
CA ILE A 116 3.92 -14.52 -12.14
C ILE A 116 5.13 -15.44 -11.96
N LYS A 117 6.17 -14.93 -11.31
CA LYS A 117 7.37 -15.70 -10.97
C LYS A 117 7.33 -16.08 -9.50
N VAL A 118 7.77 -17.29 -9.19
CA VAL A 118 7.71 -17.85 -7.84
C VAL A 118 9.12 -18.21 -7.38
N TYR A 119 9.50 -17.70 -6.21
CA TYR A 119 10.79 -17.92 -5.57
C TYR A 119 10.62 -18.45 -4.16
N SER A 120 11.60 -19.23 -3.71
CA SER A 120 11.75 -19.56 -2.29
C SER A 120 12.31 -18.37 -1.51
N GLY A 121 12.14 -18.36 -0.19
CA GLY A 121 12.76 -17.40 0.73
C GLY A 121 14.27 -17.29 0.58
N THR A 122 14.95 -18.37 0.17
CA THR A 122 16.40 -18.36 -0.09
C THR A 122 16.78 -17.75 -1.45
N GLY A 123 15.82 -17.28 -2.24
CA GLY A 123 16.04 -16.64 -3.54
C GLY A 123 16.10 -17.59 -4.74
N ARG A 124 15.86 -18.90 -4.54
CA ARG A 124 15.86 -19.88 -5.64
C ARG A 124 14.53 -19.82 -6.40
N PHE A 125 14.61 -19.71 -7.73
CA PHE A 125 13.47 -19.84 -8.63
C PHE A 125 12.82 -21.23 -8.51
N ILE A 126 11.49 -21.25 -8.43
CA ILE A 126 10.68 -22.46 -8.31
C ILE A 126 9.94 -22.74 -9.61
N ARG A 127 9.14 -21.77 -10.07
CA ARG A 127 8.26 -21.90 -11.24
C ARG A 127 7.78 -20.53 -11.71
N SER A 128 7.10 -20.52 -12.85
CA SER A 128 6.37 -19.37 -13.35
C SER A 128 5.02 -19.79 -13.93
N PHE A 129 4.07 -18.88 -13.93
CA PHE A 129 2.75 -19.05 -14.51
C PHE A 129 2.39 -17.82 -15.35
N SER A 130 1.92 -18.03 -16.57
CA SER A 130 1.51 -16.94 -17.47
C SER A 130 0.01 -16.72 -17.36
N VAL A 131 -0.39 -15.45 -17.32
CA VAL A 131 -1.79 -14.99 -17.46
C VAL A 131 -1.98 -14.17 -18.73
N GLU A 132 -1.11 -14.34 -19.72
CA GLU A 132 -1.11 -13.56 -20.96
C GLU A 132 -2.44 -13.63 -21.71
N ASP A 133 -3.09 -14.80 -21.70
CA ASP A 133 -4.40 -15.05 -22.31
C ASP A 133 -5.59 -14.55 -21.46
N ILE A 134 -5.34 -14.01 -20.26
CA ILE A 134 -6.38 -13.54 -19.34
C ILE A 134 -6.42 -12.01 -19.31
N GLY A 135 -5.28 -11.37 -19.06
CA GLY A 135 -5.21 -9.92 -18.97
C GLY A 135 -3.95 -9.39 -18.30
N SER A 136 -3.81 -8.06 -18.29
CA SER A 136 -2.74 -7.38 -17.57
C SER A 136 -2.98 -7.42 -16.06
N ILE A 137 -1.96 -7.83 -15.31
CA ILE A 137 -2.02 -7.88 -13.85
C ILE A 137 -1.79 -6.46 -13.32
N ASP A 138 -2.65 -6.04 -12.39
CA ASP A 138 -2.47 -4.81 -11.63
C ASP A 138 -1.72 -5.11 -10.34
N ASN A 139 -2.27 -6.02 -9.53
CA ASN A 139 -1.74 -6.40 -8.23
C ASN A 139 -1.81 -7.90 -7.96
N ILE A 140 -0.95 -8.36 -7.06
CA ILE A 140 -1.03 -9.70 -6.47
C ILE A 140 -1.02 -9.61 -4.95
N ASP A 141 -1.77 -10.50 -4.30
CA ASP A 141 -1.74 -10.61 -2.84
C ASP A 141 -1.92 -12.06 -2.41
N PHE A 142 -1.47 -12.40 -1.20
CA PHE A 142 -1.54 -13.76 -0.68
C PHE A 142 -2.22 -13.79 0.69
N ILE A 143 -3.30 -14.56 0.77
CA ILE A 143 -4.05 -14.79 2.00
C ILE A 143 -4.67 -16.20 1.96
N ASP A 144 -4.79 -16.84 3.12
CA ASP A 144 -5.41 -18.15 3.30
C ASP A 144 -4.93 -19.24 2.30
N SER A 145 -3.60 -19.33 2.15
CA SER A 145 -2.95 -20.27 1.23
C SER A 145 -3.35 -20.11 -0.25
N LYS A 146 -3.86 -18.95 -0.65
CA LYS A 146 -4.20 -18.59 -2.03
C LYS A 146 -3.43 -17.37 -2.48
N LEU A 147 -3.01 -17.39 -3.74
CA LEU A 147 -2.54 -16.22 -4.43
C LEU A 147 -3.71 -15.61 -5.21
N PHE A 148 -4.04 -14.36 -4.90
CA PHE A 148 -4.99 -13.56 -5.63
C PHE A 148 -4.27 -12.74 -6.69
N VAL A 149 -4.88 -12.65 -7.86
CA VAL A 149 -4.38 -11.87 -9.00
C VAL A 149 -5.49 -10.92 -9.40
N ILE A 150 -5.26 -9.62 -9.20
CA ILE A 150 -6.18 -8.55 -9.56
C ILE A 150 -5.78 -8.02 -10.93
N PHE A 151 -6.75 -7.86 -11.83
CA PHE A 151 -6.49 -7.44 -13.20
C PHE A 151 -6.85 -5.97 -13.43
N ASP A 152 -6.05 -5.30 -14.26
CA ASP A 152 -6.19 -3.88 -14.56
C ASP A 152 -7.49 -3.58 -15.32
N MET A 153 -8.34 -2.72 -14.73
CA MET A 153 -9.64 -2.32 -15.30
C MET A 153 -9.51 -1.41 -16.54
N ASN A 154 -8.32 -0.93 -16.88
CA ASN A 154 -8.05 -0.06 -18.02
C ASN A 154 -7.58 -0.86 -19.24
N ASP A 155 -8.49 -1.11 -20.18
CA ASP A 155 -8.19 -1.88 -21.40
C ASP A 155 -7.20 -1.14 -22.32
N ALA A 156 -7.02 0.18 -22.18
CA ALA A 156 -6.04 0.93 -22.96
C ALA A 156 -4.59 0.51 -22.70
N LEU A 157 -4.32 -0.17 -21.57
CA LEU A 157 -3.00 -0.67 -21.20
C LEU A 157 -2.78 -2.13 -21.68
N ASN A 158 -3.81 -2.78 -22.21
CA ASN A 158 -3.68 -4.13 -22.75
C ASN A 158 -3.00 -4.12 -24.12
N MET A 159 -1.89 -4.84 -24.24
CA MET A 159 -1.34 -5.21 -25.55
C MET A 159 -2.24 -6.23 -26.25
N ASN A 160 -2.36 -6.10 -27.58
CA ASN A 160 -3.08 -6.97 -28.52
C ASN A 160 -4.62 -6.87 -28.49
N ASP A 161 -5.19 -5.72 -28.11
CA ASP A 161 -6.64 -5.46 -28.07
C ASP A 161 -7.45 -6.45 -27.21
N ALA A 162 -6.77 -7.27 -26.39
CA ALA A 162 -7.42 -8.21 -25.48
C ALA A 162 -8.14 -7.42 -24.39
N LYS A 163 -9.45 -7.64 -24.25
CA LYS A 163 -10.22 -7.11 -23.13
C LYS A 163 -10.10 -8.06 -21.97
N THR A 164 -9.70 -7.55 -20.81
CA THR A 164 -9.64 -8.39 -19.62
C THR A 164 -11.06 -8.55 -19.09
N GLU A 165 -11.59 -9.77 -19.08
CA GLU A 165 -12.97 -10.07 -18.65
C GLU A 165 -13.08 -10.33 -17.14
N LEU A 166 -11.96 -10.61 -16.48
CA LEU A 166 -11.90 -10.92 -15.05
C LEU A 166 -11.54 -9.69 -14.22
N ALA A 167 -12.21 -9.51 -13.09
CA ALA A 167 -11.78 -8.56 -12.06
C ALA A 167 -10.57 -9.14 -11.31
N TRP A 168 -10.68 -10.41 -10.93
CA TRP A 168 -9.63 -11.15 -10.26
C TRP A 168 -9.79 -12.66 -10.41
N LEU A 169 -8.73 -13.39 -10.07
CA LEU A 169 -8.76 -14.84 -9.90
C LEU A 169 -8.01 -15.26 -8.64
N ALA A 170 -8.27 -16.47 -8.17
CA ALA A 170 -7.51 -17.08 -7.09
C ALA A 170 -6.81 -18.35 -7.57
N LEU A 171 -5.56 -18.51 -7.14
CA LEU A 171 -4.69 -19.64 -7.43
C LEU A 171 -4.37 -20.41 -6.15
N ASP A 172 -4.27 -21.74 -6.25
CA ASP A 172 -3.66 -22.55 -5.19
C ASP A 172 -2.13 -22.39 -5.16
N SER A 173 -1.48 -22.99 -4.16
CA SER A 173 -0.01 -22.95 -4.03
C SER A 173 0.78 -23.64 -5.17
N LEU A 174 0.10 -24.35 -6.07
CA LEU A 174 0.66 -24.93 -7.29
C LEU A 174 0.39 -24.07 -8.53
N CYS A 175 -0.15 -22.87 -8.33
CA CYS A 175 -0.58 -21.93 -9.37
C CYS A 175 -1.72 -22.46 -10.25
N LYS A 176 -2.61 -23.31 -9.71
CA LYS A 176 -3.83 -23.71 -10.41
C LYS A 176 -4.97 -22.77 -10.06
N ILE A 177 -5.73 -22.35 -11.06
CA ILE A 177 -6.93 -21.54 -10.88
C ILE A 177 -7.99 -22.34 -10.12
N VAL A 178 -8.40 -21.81 -8.97
CA VAL A 178 -9.47 -22.37 -8.13
C VAL A 178 -10.72 -21.49 -8.12
N TRP A 179 -10.60 -20.22 -8.50
CA TRP A 179 -11.71 -19.29 -8.63
C TRP A 179 -11.46 -18.25 -9.72
N LYS A 180 -12.54 -17.76 -10.33
CA LYS A 180 -12.54 -16.62 -11.25
C LYS A 180 -13.72 -15.71 -10.93
N GLN A 181 -13.46 -14.41 -10.86
CA GLN A 181 -14.50 -13.39 -10.73
C GLN A 181 -14.54 -12.53 -11.99
N GLU A 182 -15.67 -12.54 -12.67
CA GLU A 182 -15.92 -11.67 -13.82
C GLU A 182 -16.09 -10.22 -13.38
N ARG A 183 -15.70 -9.28 -14.25
CA ARG A 183 -15.94 -7.86 -14.02
C ARG A 183 -17.42 -7.55 -14.06
N ARG A 184 -17.85 -6.67 -13.16
CA ARG A 184 -19.21 -6.09 -13.17
C ARG A 184 -19.34 -4.88 -14.10
N LEU A 185 -18.21 -4.29 -14.48
CA LEU A 185 -18.12 -3.08 -15.30
C LEU A 185 -17.30 -3.35 -16.56
N PRO A 186 -17.59 -2.67 -17.68
CA PRO A 186 -16.74 -2.71 -18.85
C PRO A 186 -15.36 -2.12 -18.52
N GLY A 187 -14.34 -2.50 -19.30
CA GLY A 187 -13.03 -1.88 -19.22
C GLY A 187 -13.07 -0.41 -19.63
N PHE A 188 -12.09 0.35 -19.12
CA PHE A 188 -11.93 1.77 -19.36
C PHE A 188 -10.86 2.03 -20.43
N GLU A 189 -10.83 3.25 -20.99
CA GLU A 189 -9.90 3.61 -22.07
C GLU A 189 -9.04 4.84 -21.70
N ALA A 190 -8.72 5.00 -20.41
CA ALA A 190 -7.89 6.10 -19.96
C ALA A 190 -6.46 5.97 -20.50
N ASN A 191 -5.93 7.04 -21.09
CA ASN A 191 -4.55 7.11 -21.61
C ASN A 191 -3.56 7.68 -20.58
N TYR A 192 -3.89 7.56 -19.29
CA TYR A 192 -3.09 8.06 -18.19
C TYR A 192 -3.09 7.00 -17.08
N GLY A 193 -1.97 6.91 -16.36
CA GLY A 193 -1.74 5.85 -15.39
C GLY A 193 -1.95 6.33 -13.96
N PHE A 194 -2.94 5.77 -13.28
CA PHE A 194 -2.99 5.64 -11.82
C PHE A 194 -3.45 4.21 -11.57
N GLY A 195 -2.67 3.43 -10.80
CA GLY A 195 -2.75 1.96 -10.70
C GLY A 195 -3.95 1.40 -9.95
N SER A 196 -3.75 0.50 -8.99
CA SER A 196 -4.80 0.08 -8.08
C SER A 196 -4.14 -0.35 -6.77
N GLY A 197 -4.88 -0.99 -5.87
CA GLY A 197 -4.22 -1.57 -4.72
C GLY A 197 -5.02 -2.69 -4.09
N THR A 198 -4.28 -3.55 -3.40
CA THR A 198 -4.85 -4.51 -2.45
C THR A 198 -4.39 -4.18 -1.05
N TYR A 199 -5.14 -4.63 -0.06
CA TYR A 199 -4.67 -4.72 1.32
C TYR A 199 -5.34 -5.88 2.02
N ARG A 200 -4.67 -6.40 3.04
CA ARG A 200 -5.19 -7.47 3.90
C ARG A 200 -5.64 -6.87 5.21
N PHE A 201 -6.84 -7.25 5.65
CA PHE A 201 -7.31 -6.91 6.99
C PHE A 201 -8.12 -8.06 7.57
N MET A 202 -7.75 -8.47 8.79
CA MET A 202 -8.25 -9.71 9.40
C MET A 202 -8.08 -10.90 8.44
N ASN A 203 -9.16 -11.65 8.14
CA ASN A 203 -9.13 -12.79 7.23
C ASN A 203 -9.76 -12.46 5.86
N GLN A 204 -9.59 -11.23 5.39
CA GLN A 204 -10.17 -10.75 4.14
C GLN A 204 -9.11 -10.04 3.31
N LEU A 205 -9.24 -10.18 1.99
CA LEU A 205 -8.51 -9.37 1.02
C LEU A 205 -9.42 -8.24 0.55
N PHE A 206 -8.89 -7.05 0.44
CA PHE A 206 -9.58 -5.90 -0.12
C PHE A 206 -8.88 -5.45 -1.38
N TYR A 207 -9.64 -4.90 -2.32
CA TYR A 207 -9.07 -4.30 -3.52
C TYR A 207 -9.91 -3.11 -3.98
N TRP A 208 -9.26 -2.17 -4.64
CA TRP A 208 -9.88 -0.96 -5.17
C TRP A 208 -9.20 -0.54 -6.46
N ASN A 209 -9.91 0.19 -7.32
CA ASN A 209 -9.38 0.73 -8.58
C ASN A 209 -9.86 2.17 -8.79
N PHE A 210 -9.01 3.05 -9.35
CA PHE A 210 -9.29 4.49 -9.54
C PHE A 210 -10.57 4.82 -10.32
N PHE A 211 -10.96 3.95 -11.26
CA PHE A 211 -12.11 4.18 -12.11
C PHE A 211 -13.42 3.71 -11.47
N THR A 212 -13.33 2.96 -10.37
CA THR A 212 -14.48 2.44 -9.63
C THR A 212 -14.72 3.24 -8.37
N ASP A 213 -15.97 3.36 -7.97
CA ASP A 213 -16.38 4.05 -6.74
C ASP A 213 -16.46 3.13 -5.53
N THR A 214 -16.17 1.84 -5.69
CA THR A 214 -16.38 0.85 -4.64
C THR A 214 -15.06 0.18 -4.31
N VAL A 215 -14.74 0.11 -3.02
CA VAL A 215 -13.72 -0.78 -2.49
C VAL A 215 -14.41 -2.08 -2.12
N TYR A 216 -13.92 -3.19 -2.66
CA TYR A 216 -14.50 -4.51 -2.45
C TYR A 216 -13.65 -5.30 -1.46
N SER A 217 -14.30 -6.14 -0.67
CA SER A 217 -13.68 -7.22 0.09
C SER A 217 -13.98 -8.57 -0.56
N ILE A 218 -13.04 -9.49 -0.40
CA ILE A 218 -13.13 -10.89 -0.81
C ILE A 218 -13.05 -11.72 0.46
N LEU A 219 -14.14 -12.41 0.78
CA LEU A 219 -14.26 -13.32 1.91
C LEU A 219 -13.50 -14.64 1.66
N PRO A 220 -13.19 -15.42 2.71
CA PRO A 220 -12.49 -16.71 2.56
C PRO A 220 -13.15 -17.72 1.63
N ASP A 221 -14.48 -17.62 1.46
CA ASP A 221 -15.26 -18.46 0.55
C ASP A 221 -15.34 -17.90 -0.88
N PHE A 222 -14.53 -16.89 -1.20
CA PHE A 222 -14.47 -16.16 -2.46
C PHE A 222 -15.66 -15.24 -2.74
N THR A 223 -16.57 -15.04 -1.78
CA THR A 223 -17.65 -14.07 -1.92
C THR A 223 -17.09 -12.65 -1.98
N GLU A 224 -17.43 -11.91 -3.02
CA GLU A 224 -17.05 -10.50 -3.20
C GLU A 224 -18.18 -9.58 -2.72
N THR A 225 -17.89 -8.75 -1.73
CA THR A 225 -18.83 -7.79 -1.14
C THR A 225 -18.30 -6.36 -1.18
N PRO A 226 -19.14 -5.33 -1.43
CA PRO A 226 -18.73 -3.95 -1.21
C PRO A 226 -18.32 -3.73 0.27
N SER A 227 -17.18 -3.10 0.51
CA SER A 227 -16.73 -2.69 1.86
C SER A 227 -17.12 -1.24 2.16
N PHE A 228 -16.73 -0.31 1.28
CA PHE A 228 -17.16 1.08 1.32
C PHE A 228 -17.15 1.69 -0.08
N VAL A 229 -17.83 2.83 -0.23
CA VAL A 229 -17.85 3.59 -1.48
C VAL A 229 -17.15 4.93 -1.33
N ILE A 230 -16.48 5.36 -2.38
CA ILE A 230 -15.97 6.71 -2.58
C ILE A 230 -17.04 7.49 -3.33
N LYS A 231 -17.55 8.56 -2.71
CA LYS A 231 -18.70 9.33 -3.18
C LYS A 231 -18.57 9.74 -4.65
N ALA A 232 -19.64 9.56 -5.41
CA ALA A 232 -19.71 10.06 -6.78
C ALA A 232 -19.66 11.60 -6.84
N GLY A 233 -19.17 12.13 -7.96
CA GLY A 233 -19.17 13.56 -8.28
C GLY A 233 -18.05 13.96 -9.23
N ASP A 234 -17.98 15.25 -9.54
CA ASP A 234 -17.05 15.80 -10.55
C ASP A 234 -15.57 15.72 -10.13
N HIS A 235 -15.29 15.40 -8.87
CA HIS A 235 -13.93 15.14 -8.38
C HIS A 235 -13.39 13.78 -8.85
N ARG A 236 -14.24 12.89 -9.38
CA ARG A 236 -13.80 11.57 -9.88
C ARG A 236 -13.02 11.68 -11.20
N LEU A 237 -12.11 10.73 -11.37
CA LEU A 237 -11.28 10.62 -12.57
C LEU A 237 -12.11 10.31 -13.83
N PRO A 238 -11.81 10.95 -14.97
CA PRO A 238 -12.44 10.63 -16.25
C PRO A 238 -12.17 9.18 -16.70
N LYS A 239 -13.19 8.43 -17.08
CA LYS A 239 -13.03 7.02 -17.50
C LYS A 239 -12.51 6.82 -18.93
N GLY A 240 -12.41 7.90 -19.71
CA GLY A 240 -11.97 7.88 -21.10
C GLY A 240 -10.65 8.63 -21.32
N ARG A 241 -10.20 8.65 -22.58
CA ARG A 241 -8.99 9.37 -23.00
C ARG A 241 -9.10 10.87 -22.71
N ILE A 242 -8.01 11.46 -22.25
CA ILE A 242 -7.84 12.90 -22.06
C ILE A 242 -6.78 13.44 -23.03
N ASN A 243 -6.95 14.69 -23.43
CA ASN A 243 -6.02 15.38 -24.34
C ASN A 243 -4.96 16.22 -23.61
N SER A 244 -5.09 16.39 -22.28
CA SER A 244 -4.18 17.16 -21.45
C SER A 244 -4.25 16.67 -20.00
N LEU A 245 -3.10 16.63 -19.31
CA LEU A 245 -3.03 16.32 -17.88
C LEU A 245 -3.72 17.36 -17.00
N ALA A 246 -3.92 18.59 -17.50
CA ALA A 246 -4.65 19.64 -16.77
C ALA A 246 -6.10 19.22 -16.42
N VAL A 247 -6.68 18.26 -17.15
CA VAL A 247 -8.01 17.70 -16.83
C VAL A 247 -8.03 16.96 -15.48
N LEU A 248 -6.86 16.53 -15.01
CA LEU A 248 -6.68 15.82 -13.75
C LEU A 248 -6.51 16.79 -12.55
N GLU A 249 -6.35 18.08 -12.80
CA GLU A 249 -6.30 19.09 -11.73
C GLU A 249 -7.60 19.08 -10.93
N GLY A 250 -7.49 19.04 -9.60
CA GLY A 250 -8.64 18.95 -8.71
C GLY A 250 -9.41 17.63 -8.79
N LYS A 251 -8.85 16.58 -9.42
CA LYS A 251 -9.42 15.23 -9.34
C LYS A 251 -8.86 14.47 -8.13
N LEU A 252 -9.67 13.57 -7.59
CA LEU A 252 -9.29 12.67 -6.53
C LEU A 252 -8.45 11.54 -7.11
N ILE A 253 -7.23 11.40 -6.59
CA ILE A 253 -6.32 10.30 -6.85
C ILE A 253 -6.07 9.61 -5.51
N VAL A 254 -6.72 8.49 -5.25
CA VAL A 254 -6.47 7.66 -4.05
C VAL A 254 -5.14 6.95 -4.23
N LYS A 255 -4.17 7.14 -3.34
CA LYS A 255 -2.80 6.62 -3.51
C LYS A 255 -2.61 5.30 -2.79
N ASN A 256 -3.26 5.16 -1.65
CA ASN A 256 -3.12 4.00 -0.80
C ASN A 256 -4.33 3.92 0.14
N VAL A 257 -4.76 2.70 0.41
CA VAL A 257 -5.85 2.37 1.34
C VAL A 257 -5.39 1.16 2.14
N PHE A 258 -5.52 1.23 3.45
CA PHE A 258 -5.36 0.07 4.32
C PHE A 258 -6.20 0.25 5.59
N GLU A 259 -6.29 -0.80 6.38
CA GLU A 259 -7.12 -0.83 7.56
C GLU A 259 -6.35 -1.32 8.78
N THR A 260 -6.65 -0.72 9.92
CA THR A 260 -6.26 -1.18 11.24
C THR A 260 -7.51 -1.53 12.05
N LYS A 261 -7.38 -2.10 13.25
CA LYS A 261 -8.55 -2.43 14.10
C LYS A 261 -9.43 -1.22 14.35
N ARG A 262 -8.82 -0.04 14.52
CA ARG A 262 -9.52 1.22 14.82
C ARG A 262 -9.83 2.07 13.60
N PHE A 263 -8.97 2.06 12.58
CA PHE A 263 -9.02 3.05 11.50
C PHE A 263 -9.14 2.42 10.10
N LEU A 264 -9.90 3.08 9.23
CA LEU A 264 -9.69 3.05 7.79
C LEU A 264 -8.74 4.19 7.44
N VAL A 265 -7.60 3.88 6.82
CA VAL A 265 -6.58 4.88 6.47
C VAL A 265 -6.53 5.04 4.96
N ILE A 266 -6.64 6.29 4.50
CA ILE A 266 -6.62 6.61 3.07
C ILE A 266 -5.59 7.72 2.85
N ARG A 267 -4.62 7.47 1.98
CA ARG A 267 -3.75 8.51 1.42
C ARG A 267 -4.27 8.87 0.04
N TYR A 268 -4.47 10.15 -0.24
CA TYR A 268 -4.99 10.60 -1.52
C TYR A 268 -4.52 12.02 -1.86
N SER A 269 -4.61 12.37 -3.13
CA SER A 269 -4.43 13.74 -3.62
C SER A 269 -5.75 14.27 -4.13
N PHE A 270 -6.21 15.38 -3.55
CA PHE A 270 -7.39 16.13 -3.99
C PHE A 270 -7.19 17.59 -3.62
N ASN A 271 -6.77 18.41 -4.61
CA ASN A 271 -6.22 19.77 -4.44
C ASN A 271 -4.90 19.85 -3.66
N LYS A 272 -4.74 19.03 -2.62
CA LYS A 272 -3.52 18.84 -1.85
C LYS A 272 -3.33 17.36 -1.50
N PRO A 273 -2.08 16.92 -1.30
CA PRO A 273 -1.81 15.58 -0.79
C PRO A 273 -2.29 15.48 0.64
N THR A 274 -3.04 14.43 0.96
CA THR A 274 -3.82 14.31 2.18
C THR A 274 -3.76 12.90 2.74
N LEU A 275 -3.55 12.81 4.04
CA LEU A 275 -3.71 11.60 4.83
C LEU A 275 -4.96 11.75 5.69
N VAL A 276 -5.87 10.77 5.62
CA VAL A 276 -7.04 10.71 6.49
C VAL A 276 -7.06 9.37 7.25
N LEU A 277 -7.36 9.45 8.55
CA LEU A 277 -7.67 8.32 9.41
C LEU A 277 -9.15 8.43 9.78
N ILE A 278 -9.95 7.46 9.38
CA ILE A 278 -11.39 7.41 9.66
C ILE A 278 -11.63 6.35 10.73
N GLU A 279 -12.21 6.74 11.87
CA GLU A 279 -12.60 5.83 12.93
C GLU A 279 -13.72 4.90 12.45
N LYS A 280 -13.52 3.59 12.56
CA LYS A 280 -14.49 2.60 12.05
C LYS A 280 -15.78 2.54 12.86
N GLU A 281 -15.74 2.90 14.14
CA GLU A 281 -16.90 2.80 15.04
C GLU A 281 -17.95 3.88 14.76
N ASN A 282 -17.50 5.10 14.44
CA ASN A 282 -18.38 6.28 14.36
C ASN A 282 -18.19 7.12 13.09
N TYR A 283 -17.24 6.75 12.22
CA TYR A 283 -16.86 7.47 11.01
C TYR A 283 -16.40 8.92 11.20
N GLY A 284 -16.02 9.30 12.42
CA GLY A 284 -15.25 10.51 12.69
C GLY A 284 -13.84 10.37 12.11
N HIS A 285 -13.21 11.50 11.80
CA HIS A 285 -11.91 11.48 11.12
C HIS A 285 -10.85 12.34 11.81
N PHE A 286 -9.62 12.06 11.41
CA PHE A 286 -8.46 12.94 11.51
C PHE A 286 -7.90 13.15 10.11
N LEU A 287 -7.46 14.36 9.81
CA LEU A 287 -6.96 14.73 8.49
C LEU A 287 -5.74 15.63 8.64
N SER A 288 -4.68 15.27 7.93
CA SER A 288 -3.45 16.05 7.81
C SER A 288 -3.13 16.30 6.33
N TYR A 289 -2.81 17.54 5.99
CA TYR A 289 -2.23 17.87 4.69
C TYR A 289 -0.73 17.58 4.68
N MET A 290 -0.23 17.14 3.53
CA MET A 290 1.19 16.93 3.27
C MET A 290 1.68 17.91 2.21
N SER A 291 2.99 18.09 2.15
CA SER A 291 3.66 18.92 1.14
C SER A 291 4.55 18.04 0.28
N GLY A 292 4.60 18.28 -1.03
CA GLY A 292 5.47 17.59 -1.97
C GLY A 292 5.81 18.48 -3.15
N ASP A 293 6.88 18.14 -3.86
CA ASP A 293 7.48 19.00 -4.90
C ASP A 293 6.55 19.26 -6.10
N ASP A 294 5.59 18.36 -6.33
CA ASP A 294 4.71 18.33 -7.50
C ASP A 294 3.23 18.56 -7.14
N GLY A 295 2.95 19.09 -5.94
CA GLY A 295 1.59 19.18 -5.40
C GLY A 295 0.94 17.83 -5.13
N GLY A 296 1.75 16.75 -5.10
CA GLY A 296 1.45 15.34 -4.88
C GLY A 296 0.62 14.64 -5.95
N LEU A 297 0.68 15.09 -7.20
CA LEU A 297 0.17 14.28 -8.32
C LEU A 297 0.92 12.93 -8.43
N PHE A 298 2.23 12.93 -8.20
CA PHE A 298 3.14 11.79 -8.20
C PHE A 298 3.73 11.48 -6.83
N GLU A 299 3.39 12.26 -5.79
CA GLU A 299 3.84 12.07 -4.39
C GLU A 299 5.37 12.15 -4.23
N TRP A 300 6.04 13.02 -4.99
CA TRP A 300 7.51 13.15 -4.91
C TRP A 300 7.91 13.99 -3.69
N ASN A 301 8.83 13.45 -2.89
CA ASN A 301 9.37 14.09 -1.68
C ASN A 301 8.26 14.57 -0.72
N LEU A 302 7.26 13.72 -0.48
CA LEU A 302 6.20 14.03 0.46
C LEU A 302 6.73 14.15 1.88
N THR A 303 6.36 15.24 2.55
CA THR A 303 6.61 15.48 3.98
C THR A 303 5.30 15.82 4.68
N GLY A 304 5.16 15.38 5.94
CA GLY A 304 3.95 15.56 6.74
C GLY A 304 3.31 14.24 7.15
N GLY A 305 2.08 14.30 7.68
CA GLY A 305 1.37 13.13 8.21
C GLY A 305 0.95 13.32 9.66
N ILE A 306 1.21 12.32 10.50
CA ILE A 306 0.85 12.28 11.92
C ILE A 306 1.96 12.91 12.74
N THR A 307 1.64 13.88 13.60
CA THR A 307 2.65 14.59 14.39
C THR A 307 3.30 13.65 15.42
N ASP A 308 4.62 13.44 15.32
CA ASP A 308 5.37 12.61 16.27
C ASP A 308 5.69 13.38 17.57
N ASP A 309 4.81 13.26 18.55
CA ASP A 309 5.02 13.71 19.92
C ASP A 309 5.63 12.64 20.84
N LEU A 310 5.81 11.41 20.33
CA LEU A 310 6.43 10.31 21.05
C LEU A 310 7.94 10.49 21.13
N SER A 311 8.61 10.72 20.00
CA SER A 311 10.05 10.95 19.91
C SER A 311 10.42 12.41 19.60
N GLY A 312 9.46 13.20 19.12
CA GLY A 312 9.67 14.57 18.67
C GLY A 312 10.26 14.65 17.26
N GLY A 313 10.26 13.54 16.51
CA GLY A 313 10.81 13.42 15.17
C GLY A 313 9.93 14.07 14.09
N PRO A 314 10.28 13.85 12.81
CA PRO A 314 9.44 14.26 11.69
C PRO A 314 8.06 13.61 11.77
N ALA A 315 7.08 14.21 11.09
CA ALA A 315 5.74 13.64 11.04
C ALA A 315 5.76 12.22 10.44
N PHE A 316 5.02 11.31 11.05
CA PHE A 316 4.91 9.93 10.59
C PHE A 316 3.87 9.82 9.48
N LEU A 317 4.33 9.41 8.29
CA LEU A 317 3.47 9.09 7.16
C LEU A 317 3.31 7.56 7.05
N PRO A 318 2.17 6.98 7.46
CA PRO A 318 1.96 5.55 7.32
C PRO A 318 1.76 5.15 5.85
N HIS A 319 2.35 4.02 5.50
CA HIS A 319 2.25 3.39 4.19
C HIS A 319 1.33 2.17 4.21
N SER A 320 1.41 1.34 5.24
CA SER A 320 0.55 0.18 5.45
C SER A 320 0.60 -0.26 6.93
N SER A 321 -0.08 -1.35 7.26
CA SER A 321 -0.09 -1.96 8.59
C SER A 321 0.06 -3.47 8.53
N PHE A 322 0.51 -4.05 9.65
CA PHE A 322 0.50 -5.49 9.85
C PHE A 322 0.25 -5.82 11.33
N GLU A 323 -0.16 -7.05 11.60
CA GLU A 323 -0.28 -7.58 12.95
C GLU A 323 0.77 -8.68 13.16
N GLU A 324 1.45 -8.66 14.30
CA GLU A 324 2.39 -9.70 14.71
C GLU A 324 2.20 -10.00 16.20
N ASN A 325 1.97 -11.27 16.54
CA ASN A 325 1.75 -11.73 17.92
C ASN A 325 0.63 -10.97 18.67
N GLY A 326 -0.45 -10.61 17.97
CA GLY A 326 -1.59 -9.88 18.54
C GLY A 326 -1.37 -8.36 18.67
N VAL A 327 -0.23 -7.85 18.22
CA VAL A 327 0.13 -6.43 18.27
C VAL A 327 0.05 -5.84 16.88
N GLU A 328 -0.65 -4.71 16.73
CA GLU A 328 -0.84 -4.02 15.46
C GLU A 328 0.20 -2.91 15.28
N TYR A 329 0.79 -2.85 14.08
CA TYR A 329 1.78 -1.86 13.70
C TYR A 329 1.34 -1.10 12.46
N MET A 330 1.58 0.20 12.43
CA MET A 330 1.71 0.95 11.18
C MET A 330 3.19 1.11 10.86
N PHE A 331 3.51 1.20 9.58
CA PHE A 331 4.87 1.51 9.17
C PHE A 331 4.90 2.45 7.97
N GLY A 332 6.02 3.14 7.83
CA GLY A 332 6.30 4.06 6.74
C GLY A 332 7.81 4.19 6.54
N LEU A 333 8.22 4.88 5.48
CA LEU A 333 9.61 5.19 5.22
C LEU A 333 9.84 6.69 5.43
N ILE A 334 11.02 7.03 5.90
CA ILE A 334 11.50 8.40 5.96
C ILE A 334 12.90 8.48 5.37
N ASP A 335 13.14 9.50 4.57
CA ASP A 335 14.45 9.69 3.98
C ASP A 335 15.46 10.24 5.01
N PRO A 336 16.75 9.86 4.92
CA PRO A 336 17.76 10.33 5.86
C PRO A 336 17.93 11.84 5.87
N TRP A 337 17.78 12.51 4.73
CA TRP A 337 17.90 13.98 4.65
C TRP A 337 16.79 14.67 5.47
N GLU A 338 15.58 14.11 5.51
CA GLU A 338 14.46 14.66 6.29
C GLU A 338 14.73 14.53 7.79
N ILE A 339 15.21 13.35 8.24
CA ILE A 339 15.61 13.15 9.65
C ILE A 339 16.68 14.17 10.05
N LYS A 340 17.71 14.35 9.22
CA LYS A 340 18.82 15.27 9.53
C LYS A 340 18.35 16.72 9.59
N SER A 341 17.59 17.16 8.58
CA SER A 341 17.01 18.50 8.51
C SER A 341 16.15 18.79 9.75
N HIS A 342 15.28 17.85 10.14
CA HIS A 342 14.41 18.00 11.30
C HIS A 342 15.20 18.08 12.61
N VAL A 343 16.19 17.21 12.82
CA VAL A 343 17.02 17.23 14.05
C VAL A 343 17.78 18.54 14.22
N ASP A 344 18.15 19.21 13.12
CA ASP A 344 18.81 20.51 13.14
C ASP A 344 17.83 21.69 13.32
N SER A 345 16.52 21.45 13.18
CA SER A 345 15.48 22.48 13.28
C SER A 345 15.30 23.03 14.71
N PRO A 346 14.78 24.27 14.85
CA PRO A 346 14.33 24.79 16.15
C PRO A 346 13.25 23.92 16.80
N ASP A 347 12.36 23.32 16.01
CA ASP A 347 11.24 22.52 16.50
C ASP A 347 11.76 21.30 17.25
N PHE A 348 12.69 20.55 16.66
CA PHE A 348 13.33 19.43 17.35
C PHE A 348 14.13 19.87 18.57
N LYS A 349 14.81 21.02 18.53
CA LYS A 349 15.58 21.52 19.68
C LYS A 349 14.66 21.85 20.87
N ASN A 350 13.47 22.39 20.60
CA ASN A 350 12.56 22.90 21.62
C ASN A 350 11.50 21.88 22.08
N VAL A 351 11.16 20.88 21.26
CA VAL A 351 10.13 19.88 21.59
C VAL A 351 10.51 19.09 22.84
N LYS A 352 9.51 18.84 23.70
CA LYS A 352 9.62 17.93 24.85
C LYS A 352 8.74 16.71 24.56
N PRO A 353 9.31 15.66 23.95
CA PRO A 353 8.52 14.50 23.58
C PRO A 353 8.20 13.64 24.79
N ILE A 354 7.20 12.77 24.63
CA ILE A 354 6.76 11.83 25.67
C ILE A 354 7.89 10.88 26.08
N PHE A 355 8.74 10.47 25.14
CA PHE A 355 9.88 9.58 25.36
C PHE A 355 11.22 10.30 25.09
N PRO A 356 11.83 10.95 26.09
CA PRO A 356 13.12 11.64 25.95
C PRO A 356 14.26 10.75 25.46
N GLU A 357 14.23 9.45 25.78
CA GLU A 357 15.18 8.44 25.30
C GLU A 357 15.09 8.26 23.79
N LYS A 358 13.90 8.24 23.21
CA LYS A 358 13.70 8.11 21.76
C LYS A 358 14.16 9.36 21.01
N LYS A 359 13.98 10.54 21.61
CA LYS A 359 14.59 11.78 21.09
C LYS A 359 16.11 11.66 20.99
N LYS A 360 16.74 11.09 22.02
CA LYS A 360 18.19 10.87 22.04
C LYS A 360 18.62 9.84 21.00
N GLU A 361 17.86 8.76 20.84
CA GLU A 361 18.09 7.75 19.81
C GLU A 361 17.99 8.34 18.41
N LEU A 362 16.93 9.12 18.12
CA LEU A 362 16.75 9.80 16.84
C LEU A 362 17.90 10.78 16.53
N LYS A 363 18.35 11.53 17.54
CA LYS A 363 19.53 12.41 17.39
C LYS A 363 20.81 11.63 17.07
N ASN A 364 21.03 10.49 17.74
CA ASN A 364 22.19 9.63 17.46
C ASN A 364 22.10 9.01 16.06
N LEU A 365 20.90 8.59 15.66
CA LEU A 365 20.62 8.06 14.32
C LEU A 365 20.95 9.12 13.26
N ALA A 366 20.42 10.34 13.39
CA ALA A 366 20.69 11.46 12.46
C ALA A 366 22.19 11.78 12.32
N ALA A 367 22.94 11.67 13.41
CA ALA A 367 24.40 11.86 13.40
C ALA A 367 25.15 10.71 12.68
N SER A 368 24.59 9.50 12.65
CA SER A 368 25.17 8.34 11.99
C SER A 368 24.85 8.26 10.49
N LEU A 369 23.75 8.88 10.05
CA LEU A 369 23.27 8.84 8.66
C LEU A 369 23.98 9.85 7.76
N LYS A 370 24.15 9.48 6.49
CA LYS A 370 24.36 10.42 5.37
C LYS A 370 23.02 10.74 4.73
N GLU A 371 22.92 11.90 4.07
CA GLU A 371 21.69 12.31 3.35
C GLU A 371 21.34 11.35 2.21
N THR A 372 22.33 10.68 1.64
CA THR A 372 22.18 9.72 0.52
C THR A 372 22.13 8.26 0.97
N ASP A 373 22.00 8.02 2.28
CA ASP A 373 21.80 6.66 2.76
C ASP A 373 20.40 6.16 2.35
N ASN A 374 20.17 4.86 2.47
CA ASN A 374 18.86 4.26 2.25
C ASN A 374 17.82 4.82 3.23
N PRO A 375 16.53 4.80 2.86
CA PRO A 375 15.44 5.19 3.74
C PRO A 375 15.47 4.45 5.08
N VAL A 376 14.96 5.11 6.11
CA VAL A 376 14.75 4.53 7.42
C VAL A 376 13.31 4.05 7.52
N LEU A 377 13.12 2.79 7.88
CA LEU A 377 11.81 2.26 8.20
C LEU A 377 11.38 2.78 9.57
N VAL A 378 10.22 3.43 9.63
CA VAL A 378 9.57 3.87 10.86
C VAL A 378 8.48 2.86 11.20
N LEU A 379 8.59 2.22 12.36
CA LEU A 379 7.64 1.25 12.87
C LEU A 379 6.91 1.84 14.07
N VAL A 380 5.59 1.95 14.00
CA VAL A 380 4.73 2.54 15.04
C VAL A 380 3.82 1.45 15.61
N ARG A 381 3.90 1.21 16.92
CA ARG A 381 3.02 0.24 17.61
C ARG A 381 1.73 0.93 18.02
N LEU A 382 0.61 0.45 17.50
CA LEU A 382 -0.70 1.02 17.81
C LEU A 382 -1.18 0.60 19.19
N LYS A 383 -1.98 1.47 19.81
CA LYS A 383 -2.72 1.15 21.03
C LYS A 383 -3.83 0.16 20.70
N ASN A 384 -4.01 -0.83 21.57
CA ASN A 384 -5.11 -1.79 21.48
C ASN A 384 -6.48 -1.17 21.69
#